data_AF-A0A8E2IAY3-F1
#
_entry.id   AF-A0A8E2IAY3-F1
#
_cell.length_a   1.000
_cell.length_b   1.000
_cell.length_c   1.000
_cell.angle_alpha   90.00
_cell.angle_beta   90.00
_cell.angle_gamma   90.00
#
_symmetry.space_group_name_H-M   'P 1'
#
loop_
_entity.id
_entity.type
_entity.pdbx_description
1 polymer ?
#
loop_
_entity_poly.entity_id
_entity_poly.type
_entity_poly.pdbx_seq_one_letter_code
_entity_poly.pdbx_strand_id
1 'polypeptide(L)'
;METYTTELQQEDGNTILNNSAFVQDIKVVKDRDKESGTDYWITTVKNKDSDGNLIKLKRGFAPATTEDNKAISVRKFANDNRVTFAVNASIFNTTTKEITGTHIFNSQILNENKTLQRYTLGIKADNTLTYFNPGTSAQEMLNSGCVNALTAFTPLITNGVAVPQSILDTNANGSVRNPRQVIGQMANKDLVFFTCEGRKPDQAGMFDKDVIRILLAKNVQFAYMLDGGGSTETVIRGHLLNTPIDDKGFTERPVPDFLYFSKEMQIPRDIDLANIHEDIGEVKKKLDDTTNSVGMFSRTVKVVKDLNSLEDSGIYWCDRNAAGVPNANNSWAVLHIRHSDANAMQLGIPYNQNTNSGGLQMRRTNAATKEWYSWRPM
;
A
#
# COMPACT_ATOMS: atom_id res chain seq x y z
N MET A 1 -61.87 -17.95 7.38
CA MET A 1 -60.82 -17.11 6.75
C MET A 1 -59.93 -16.64 7.88
N GLU A 2 -58.79 -17.30 8.06
CA GLU A 2 -57.80 -16.93 9.07
C GLU A 2 -57.01 -15.73 8.58
N THR A 3 -57.04 -14.65 9.35
CA THR A 3 -56.26 -13.45 9.12
C THR A 3 -54.94 -13.60 9.86
N TYR A 4 -53.85 -13.76 9.11
CA TYR A 4 -52.50 -13.70 9.66
C TYR A 4 -52.08 -12.23 9.74
N THR A 5 -52.01 -11.68 10.94
CA THR A 5 -51.35 -10.40 11.22
C THR A 5 -49.88 -10.67 11.52
N THR A 6 -49.00 -10.37 10.58
CA THR A 6 -47.56 -10.20 10.85
C THR A 6 -47.32 -8.77 11.30
N GLU A 7 -47.17 -8.57 12.60
CA GLU A 7 -46.55 -7.37 13.14
C GLU A 7 -45.07 -7.40 12.74
N LEU A 8 -44.70 -6.59 11.74
CA LEU A 8 -43.31 -6.27 11.48
C LEU A 8 -42.84 -5.37 12.62
N GLN A 9 -42.06 -5.91 13.56
CA GLN A 9 -41.23 -5.11 14.44
C GLN A 9 -40.28 -4.29 13.55
N GLN A 10 -40.50 -2.98 13.46
CA GLN A 10 -39.52 -2.05 12.90
C GLN A 10 -38.31 -2.04 13.82
N GLU A 11 -37.29 -2.82 13.50
CA GLU A 11 -35.95 -2.56 14.01
C GLU A 11 -35.45 -1.23 13.44
N ASP A 12 -34.96 -0.40 14.34
CA ASP A 12 -34.40 0.92 14.13
C ASP A 12 -33.29 0.87 13.05
N GLY A 13 -33.26 1.85 12.14
CA GLY A 13 -32.26 1.92 11.07
C GLY A 13 -30.80 1.94 11.56
N ASN A 14 -30.55 2.29 12.83
CA ASN A 14 -29.24 2.19 13.47
C ASN A 14 -28.88 0.75 13.90
N THR A 15 -29.86 -0.06 14.30
CA THR A 15 -29.69 -1.49 14.62
C THR A 15 -29.35 -2.29 13.36
N ILE A 16 -29.96 -1.91 12.23
CA ILE A 16 -29.73 -2.47 10.89
C ILE A 16 -28.33 -2.13 10.32
N LEU A 17 -27.70 -1.04 10.78
CA LEU A 17 -26.34 -0.64 10.42
C LEU A 17 -25.26 -1.28 11.32
N ASN A 18 -25.60 -1.60 12.57
CA ASN A 18 -24.69 -2.26 13.52
C ASN A 18 -24.45 -3.74 13.19
N ASN A 19 -25.31 -4.36 12.39
CA ASN A 19 -25.15 -5.73 11.91
C ASN A 19 -24.52 -5.77 10.50
N SER A 20 -23.29 -5.27 10.38
CA SER A 20 -22.59 -5.26 9.09
C SER A 20 -21.87 -6.57 8.78
N ALA A 21 -21.67 -6.86 7.49
CA ALA A 21 -20.80 -7.93 6.97
C ALA A 21 -19.31 -7.78 7.34
N PHE A 22 -18.94 -6.64 7.94
CA PHE A 22 -17.56 -6.26 8.20
C PHE A 22 -17.26 -6.10 9.69
N VAL A 23 -15.98 -6.19 10.05
CA VAL A 23 -15.51 -5.77 11.37
C VAL A 23 -15.67 -4.24 11.48
N GLN A 24 -16.35 -3.79 12.54
CA GLN A 24 -16.65 -2.36 12.76
C GLN A 24 -15.54 -1.64 13.55
N ASP A 25 -14.81 -2.36 14.40
CA ASP A 25 -13.75 -1.80 15.24
C ASP A 25 -12.41 -1.60 14.52
N ILE A 26 -12.47 -1.14 13.27
CA ILE A 26 -11.31 -0.77 12.46
C ILE A 26 -11.32 0.73 12.23
N LYS A 27 -10.29 1.42 12.71
CA LYS A 27 -10.08 2.86 12.51
C LYS A 27 -8.88 3.10 11.62
N VAL A 28 -9.04 3.91 10.58
CA VAL A 28 -7.97 4.29 9.66
C VAL A 28 -7.70 5.78 9.81
N VAL A 29 -6.43 6.15 9.99
CA VAL A 29 -5.99 7.55 10.00
C VAL A 29 -4.95 7.71 8.91
N LYS A 30 -5.20 8.63 7.96
CA LYS A 30 -4.20 9.11 7.00
C LYS A 30 -3.51 10.35 7.57
N ASP A 31 -2.19 10.43 7.42
CA ASP A 31 -1.41 11.61 7.79
C ASP A 31 -0.17 11.73 6.87
N ARG A 32 0.56 12.84 6.97
CA ARG A 32 1.81 13.07 6.24
C ARG A 32 2.92 13.41 7.22
N ASP A 33 3.98 12.62 7.19
CA ASP A 33 5.14 12.86 8.04
C ASP A 33 6.00 13.98 7.46
N LYS A 34 6.30 14.99 8.28
CA LYS A 34 7.03 16.19 7.85
C LYS A 34 8.51 15.90 7.56
N GLU A 35 9.13 14.98 8.29
CA GLU A 35 10.56 14.68 8.13
C GLU A 35 10.85 13.86 6.87
N SER A 36 10.00 12.88 6.58
CA SER A 36 10.10 12.06 5.37
C SER A 36 9.40 12.66 4.16
N GLY A 37 8.53 13.64 4.39
CA GLY A 37 7.64 14.19 3.36
C GLY A 37 6.68 13.15 2.79
N THR A 38 6.43 12.04 3.48
CA THR A 38 5.72 10.87 2.96
C THR A 38 4.36 10.69 3.64
N ASP A 39 3.32 10.42 2.85
CA ASP A 39 1.99 10.07 3.30
C ASP A 39 1.98 8.64 3.87
N TYR A 40 1.27 8.45 4.98
CA TYR A 40 1.11 7.15 5.62
C TYR A 40 -0.28 6.97 6.20
N TRP A 41 -0.61 5.72 6.47
CA TRP A 41 -1.84 5.29 7.12
C TRP A 41 -1.50 4.48 8.35
N ILE A 42 -2.27 4.71 9.41
CA ILE A 42 -2.31 3.86 10.59
C ILE A 42 -3.72 3.29 10.66
N THR A 43 -3.81 1.97 10.52
CA THR A 43 -5.04 1.23 10.74
C THR A 43 -4.98 0.55 12.11
N THR A 44 -5.87 0.92 13.01
CA THR A 44 -6.01 0.30 14.33
C THR A 44 -7.21 -0.63 14.34
N VAL A 45 -7.01 -1.86 14.77
CA VAL A 45 -8.06 -2.86 14.97
C VAL A 45 -8.11 -3.20 16.45
N LYS A 46 -9.29 -3.05 17.07
CA LYS A 46 -9.42 -3.43 18.48
C LYS A 46 -9.15 -4.92 18.67
N ASN A 47 -8.58 -5.30 19.81
CA ASN A 47 -8.38 -6.70 20.12
C ASN A 47 -9.71 -7.45 20.33
N LYS A 48 -10.70 -6.75 20.89
CA LYS A 48 -12.03 -7.28 21.17
C LYS A 48 -13.12 -6.38 20.60
N ASP A 49 -14.22 -6.99 20.21
CA ASP A 49 -15.45 -6.29 19.82
C ASP A 49 -16.20 -5.75 21.05
N SER A 50 -17.34 -5.10 20.83
CA SER A 50 -18.20 -4.56 21.88
C SER A 50 -18.71 -5.61 22.88
N ASP A 51 -18.80 -6.86 22.44
CA ASP A 51 -19.32 -7.99 23.22
C ASP A 51 -18.19 -8.73 23.96
N GLY A 52 -16.95 -8.29 23.78
CA GLY A 52 -15.77 -8.86 24.42
C GLY A 52 -15.17 -10.07 23.72
N ASN A 53 -15.67 -10.43 22.53
CA ASN A 53 -15.12 -11.50 21.70
C ASN A 53 -13.85 -11.04 21.02
N LEU A 54 -12.91 -11.97 20.81
CA LEU A 54 -11.66 -11.68 20.14
C LEU A 54 -11.91 -11.37 18.66
N ILE A 55 -11.49 -10.19 18.21
CA ILE A 55 -11.38 -9.88 16.78
C ILE A 55 -10.12 -10.58 16.28
N LYS A 56 -10.28 -11.81 15.80
CA LYS A 56 -9.16 -12.71 15.52
C LYS A 56 -8.35 -12.23 14.30
N LEU A 57 -7.05 -11.99 14.49
CA LEU A 57 -6.12 -11.85 13.37
C LEU A 57 -5.96 -13.21 12.69
N LYS A 58 -6.28 -13.26 11.40
CA LYS A 58 -6.16 -14.45 10.57
C LYS A 58 -4.98 -14.31 9.61
N ARG A 59 -4.47 -15.45 9.18
CA ARG A 59 -3.45 -15.57 8.13
C ARG A 59 -4.05 -16.33 6.95
N GLY A 60 -3.74 -15.91 5.74
CA GLY A 60 -4.22 -16.52 4.49
C GLY A 60 -3.09 -16.65 3.48
N PHE A 61 -3.33 -17.44 2.45
CA PHE A 61 -2.37 -17.71 1.38
C PHE A 61 -3.07 -17.60 0.02
N ALA A 62 -2.29 -17.29 -1.01
CA ALA A 62 -2.75 -17.39 -2.38
C ALA A 62 -3.17 -18.85 -2.69
N PRO A 63 -4.24 -19.07 -3.48
CA PRO A 63 -4.74 -20.41 -3.76
C PRO A 63 -3.73 -21.23 -4.56
N ALA A 64 -3.27 -22.36 -4.01
CA ALA A 64 -2.29 -23.24 -4.65
C ALA A 64 -2.89 -24.14 -5.75
N THR A 65 -3.73 -23.59 -6.63
CA THR A 65 -4.52 -24.37 -7.60
C THR A 65 -3.81 -24.59 -8.95
N THR A 66 -2.83 -23.76 -9.30
CA THR A 66 -2.00 -23.87 -10.52
C THR A 66 -0.60 -23.30 -10.26
N GLU A 67 0.39 -23.60 -11.11
CA GLU A 67 1.73 -22.99 -11.03
C GLU A 67 1.68 -21.44 -11.09
N ASP A 68 0.69 -20.89 -11.80
CA ASP A 68 0.48 -19.44 -11.98
C ASP A 68 -0.19 -18.75 -10.78
N ASN A 69 -0.84 -19.49 -9.87
CA ASN A 69 -1.61 -18.93 -8.74
C ASN A 69 -0.84 -18.89 -7.41
N LYS A 70 0.48 -19.09 -7.42
CA LYS A 70 1.31 -19.03 -6.20
C LYS A 70 1.32 -17.65 -5.52
N ALA A 71 0.85 -16.60 -6.19
CA ALA A 71 0.67 -15.28 -5.63
C ALA A 71 -0.50 -14.54 -6.30
N ILE A 72 -1.21 -13.71 -5.55
CA ILE A 72 -2.29 -12.82 -6.02
C ILE A 72 -2.19 -11.46 -5.32
N SER A 73 -2.81 -10.40 -5.85
CA SER A 73 -2.81 -9.11 -5.12
C SER A 73 -3.60 -9.22 -3.82
N VAL A 74 -3.30 -8.33 -2.87
CA VAL A 74 -4.04 -8.27 -1.60
C VAL A 74 -5.51 -7.97 -1.84
N ARG A 75 -5.82 -7.14 -2.85
CA ARG A 75 -7.21 -6.83 -3.21
C ARG A 75 -7.93 -8.05 -3.76
N LYS A 76 -7.30 -8.82 -4.65
CA LYS A 76 -7.90 -10.05 -5.15
C LYS A 76 -8.19 -11.03 -4.01
N PHE A 77 -7.22 -11.26 -3.13
CA PHE A 77 -7.44 -12.08 -1.94
C PHE A 77 -8.60 -11.56 -1.09
N ALA A 78 -8.64 -10.23 -0.87
CA ALA A 78 -9.65 -9.60 -0.05
C ALA A 78 -11.07 -9.75 -0.60
N ASN A 79 -11.23 -9.57 -1.91
CA ASN A 79 -12.50 -9.69 -2.62
C ASN A 79 -12.96 -11.15 -2.67
N ASP A 80 -12.11 -12.08 -3.13
CA ASP A 80 -12.42 -13.51 -3.23
C ASP A 80 -12.88 -14.11 -1.89
N ASN A 81 -12.36 -13.58 -0.77
CA ASN A 81 -12.64 -14.06 0.58
C ASN A 81 -13.55 -13.11 1.40
N ARG A 82 -14.06 -12.03 0.79
CA ARG A 82 -14.95 -11.03 1.41
C ARG A 82 -14.43 -10.53 2.77
N VAL A 83 -13.15 -10.21 2.83
CA VAL A 83 -12.50 -9.78 4.08
C VAL A 83 -12.74 -8.30 4.35
N THR A 84 -12.73 -7.92 5.63
CA THR A 84 -12.86 -6.52 6.01
C THR A 84 -11.58 -5.73 5.78
N PHE A 85 -10.45 -6.35 6.12
CA PHE A 85 -9.13 -5.75 6.09
C PHE A 85 -8.14 -6.83 5.69
N ALA A 86 -7.20 -6.51 4.79
CA ALA A 86 -6.09 -7.38 4.45
C ALA A 86 -4.82 -6.58 4.13
N VAL A 87 -3.67 -7.16 4.44
CA VAL A 87 -2.34 -6.65 4.10
C VAL A 87 -1.45 -7.76 3.59
N ASN A 88 -0.46 -7.39 2.80
CA ASN A 88 0.65 -8.28 2.47
C ASN A 88 1.44 -8.64 3.75
N ALA A 89 2.08 -9.81 3.77
CA ALA A 89 2.71 -10.33 4.98
C ALA A 89 4.21 -10.64 4.81
N SER A 90 4.55 -11.84 4.38
CA SER A 90 5.93 -12.35 4.45
C SER A 90 6.79 -11.98 3.25
N ILE A 91 8.11 -12.11 3.41
CA ILE A 91 9.02 -12.08 2.25
C ILE A 91 8.87 -13.37 1.45
N PHE A 92 9.19 -13.28 0.16
CA PHE A 92 9.03 -14.38 -0.76
C PHE A 92 10.05 -14.34 -1.89
N ASN A 93 10.21 -15.46 -2.58
CA ASN A 93 11.02 -15.52 -3.79
C ASN A 93 10.27 -14.83 -4.94
N THR A 94 10.78 -13.70 -5.42
CA THR A 94 10.08 -12.92 -6.46
C THR A 94 9.96 -13.62 -7.80
N THR A 95 10.74 -14.68 -8.05
CA THR A 95 10.69 -15.51 -9.25
C THR A 95 9.70 -16.66 -9.08
N THR A 96 9.85 -17.50 -8.05
CA THR A 96 8.99 -18.68 -7.83
C THR A 96 7.66 -18.36 -7.15
N LYS A 97 7.54 -17.15 -6.59
CA LYS A 97 6.42 -16.65 -5.79
C LYS A 97 6.18 -17.39 -4.48
N GLU A 98 7.14 -18.18 -4.00
CA GLU A 98 6.99 -18.98 -2.78
C GLU A 98 7.44 -18.21 -1.53
N ILE A 99 6.70 -18.40 -0.43
CA ILE A 99 7.06 -17.86 0.90
C ILE A 99 8.47 -18.33 1.30
N THR A 100 9.24 -17.43 1.90
CA THR A 100 10.64 -17.69 2.23
C THR A 100 10.91 -17.52 3.72
N GLY A 101 11.53 -18.54 4.32
CA GLY A 101 11.89 -18.54 5.74
C GLY A 101 11.12 -19.60 6.53
N THR A 102 10.90 -19.34 7.81
CA THR A 102 10.17 -20.22 8.71
C THR A 102 8.73 -19.75 8.85
N HIS A 103 7.78 -20.65 8.57
CA HIS A 103 6.36 -20.35 8.58
C HIS A 103 5.56 -21.40 9.34
N ILE A 104 4.71 -20.94 10.25
CA ILE A 104 3.72 -21.74 10.97
C ILE A 104 2.33 -21.20 10.63
N PHE A 105 1.40 -22.11 10.38
CA PHE A 105 -0.01 -21.80 10.17
C PHE A 105 -0.90 -22.72 10.98
N ASN A 106 -1.78 -22.16 11.81
CA ASN A 106 -2.68 -22.91 12.69
C ASN A 106 -1.97 -24.05 13.44
N SER A 107 -0.83 -23.73 14.07
CA SER A 107 0.03 -24.64 14.82
C SER A 107 0.68 -25.76 14.01
N GLN A 108 0.63 -25.69 12.68
CA GLN A 108 1.34 -26.60 11.77
C GLN A 108 2.54 -25.90 11.15
N ILE A 109 3.67 -26.59 11.08
CA ILE A 109 4.89 -26.10 10.41
C ILE A 109 4.69 -26.25 8.91
N LEU A 110 4.64 -25.13 8.18
CA LEU A 110 4.52 -25.13 6.72
C LEU A 110 5.88 -25.18 6.03
N ASN A 111 6.84 -24.45 6.58
CA ASN A 111 8.20 -24.35 6.07
C ASN A 111 9.16 -24.02 7.20
N GLU A 112 10.40 -24.49 7.13
CA GLU A 112 11.45 -24.13 8.08
C GLU A 112 12.76 -23.88 7.34
N ASN A 113 13.31 -22.69 7.53
CA ASN A 113 14.64 -22.36 7.02
C ASN A 113 15.44 -21.62 8.10
N LYS A 114 16.18 -22.39 8.90
CA LYS A 114 17.01 -21.89 10.01
C LYS A 114 18.29 -21.19 9.54
N THR A 115 18.70 -21.36 8.29
CA THR A 115 19.95 -20.75 7.79
C THR A 115 19.73 -19.32 7.30
N LEU A 116 18.50 -18.97 6.95
CA LEU A 116 18.12 -17.63 6.55
C LEU A 116 18.29 -16.65 7.72
N GLN A 117 19.14 -15.64 7.53
CA GLN A 117 19.43 -14.62 8.53
C GLN A 117 18.34 -13.54 8.59
N ARG A 118 17.11 -13.95 8.91
CA ARG A 118 15.92 -13.10 9.02
C ARG A 118 15.14 -13.40 10.29
N TYR A 119 14.55 -12.37 10.87
CA TYR A 119 13.69 -12.52 12.03
C TYR A 119 12.34 -13.11 11.61
N THR A 120 11.63 -13.68 12.58
CA THR A 120 10.30 -14.26 12.36
C THR A 120 9.29 -13.63 13.31
N LEU A 121 8.17 -13.15 12.78
CA LEU A 121 7.03 -12.70 13.57
C LEU A 121 6.28 -13.92 14.09
N GLY A 122 6.04 -13.98 15.40
CA GLY A 122 5.16 -14.95 16.05
C GLY A 122 3.83 -14.33 16.45
N ILE A 123 2.74 -15.08 16.27
CA ILE A 123 1.38 -14.67 16.59
C ILE A 123 0.72 -15.75 17.44
N LYS A 124 0.29 -15.40 18.64
CA LYS A 124 -0.39 -16.31 19.58
C LYS A 124 -1.90 -16.38 19.33
N ALA A 125 -2.56 -17.33 20.01
CA ALA A 125 -4.00 -17.55 19.88
C ALA A 125 -4.85 -16.32 20.22
N ASP A 126 -4.38 -15.45 21.12
CA ASP A 126 -5.05 -14.23 21.57
C ASP A 126 -4.57 -12.95 20.85
N ASN A 127 -3.95 -13.11 19.67
CA ASN A 127 -3.30 -12.06 18.89
C ASN A 127 -2.04 -11.43 19.52
N THR A 128 -1.52 -11.94 20.64
CA THR A 128 -0.23 -11.45 21.16
C THR A 128 0.86 -11.63 20.13
N LEU A 129 1.57 -10.54 19.82
CA LEU A 129 2.67 -10.54 18.87
C LEU A 129 4.01 -10.73 19.61
N THR A 130 4.93 -11.45 18.99
CA THR A 130 6.32 -11.60 19.43
C THR A 130 7.23 -11.73 18.23
N TYR A 131 8.54 -11.73 18.44
CA TYR A 131 9.51 -12.04 17.39
C TYR A 131 10.46 -13.15 17.85
N PHE A 132 11.12 -13.77 16.87
CA PHE A 132 12.18 -14.74 17.08
C PHE A 132 13.44 -14.34 16.31
N ASN A 133 14.59 -14.63 16.90
CA ASN A 133 15.89 -14.38 16.28
C ASN A 133 16.09 -15.33 15.07
N PRO A 134 16.94 -14.94 14.11
CA PRO A 134 17.36 -15.87 13.08
C PRO A 134 17.91 -17.18 13.68
N GLY A 135 17.56 -18.30 13.07
CA GLY A 135 17.98 -19.64 13.51
C GLY A 135 17.09 -20.31 14.56
N THR A 136 16.15 -19.61 15.19
CA THR A 136 15.15 -20.24 16.08
C THR A 136 14.33 -21.27 15.31
N SER A 137 14.13 -22.47 15.88
CA SER A 137 13.35 -23.53 15.24
C SER A 137 11.84 -23.28 15.30
N ALA A 138 11.11 -23.80 14.32
CA ALA A 138 9.65 -23.70 14.31
C ALA A 138 9.03 -24.38 15.55
N GLN A 139 9.64 -25.46 16.04
CA GLN A 139 9.17 -26.14 17.25
C GLN A 139 9.34 -25.27 18.50
N GLU A 140 10.43 -24.52 18.64
CA GLU A 140 10.59 -23.55 19.73
C GLU A 140 9.53 -22.45 19.67
N MET A 141 9.19 -21.98 18.47
CA MET A 141 8.12 -20.99 18.28
C MET A 141 6.76 -21.55 18.70
N LEU A 142 6.42 -22.79 18.33
CA LEU A 142 5.21 -23.48 18.79
C LEU A 142 5.20 -23.62 20.32
N ASN A 143 6.31 -24.03 20.93
CA ASN A 143 6.44 -24.19 22.37
C ASN A 143 6.26 -22.87 23.14
N SER A 144 6.52 -21.73 22.51
CA SER A 144 6.24 -20.40 23.09
C SER A 144 4.75 -20.00 23.10
N GLY A 145 3.89 -20.84 22.51
CA GLY A 145 2.45 -20.62 22.36
C GLY A 145 2.05 -19.88 21.08
N CYS A 146 2.95 -19.76 20.10
CA CYS A 146 2.59 -19.22 18.79
C CYS A 146 1.76 -20.24 18.00
N VAL A 147 0.68 -19.78 17.39
CA VAL A 147 -0.17 -20.57 16.50
C VAL A 147 0.06 -20.21 15.03
N ASN A 148 0.61 -19.03 14.76
CA ASN A 148 1.10 -18.64 13.45
C ASN A 148 2.50 -18.03 13.60
N ALA A 149 3.33 -18.19 12.57
CA ALA A 149 4.61 -17.51 12.46
C ALA A 149 4.96 -17.25 11.00
N LEU A 150 5.59 -16.12 10.70
CA LEU A 150 6.03 -15.78 9.34
C LEU A 150 7.34 -14.99 9.35
N THR A 151 8.25 -15.35 8.46
CA THR A 151 9.51 -14.63 8.26
C THR A 151 9.29 -13.40 7.39
N ALA A 152 9.85 -12.26 7.82
CA ALA A 152 9.98 -11.07 6.98
C ALA A 152 11.28 -10.34 7.32
N PHE A 153 11.25 -9.12 7.87
CA PHE A 153 12.48 -8.36 8.11
C PHE A 153 12.93 -8.39 9.57
N THR A 154 12.47 -7.44 10.38
CA THR A 154 13.02 -7.16 11.71
C THR A 154 11.93 -6.67 12.67
N PRO A 155 12.04 -6.94 13.99
CA PRO A 155 11.30 -6.15 14.97
C PRO A 155 11.80 -4.70 14.94
N LEU A 156 10.93 -3.76 15.25
CA LEU A 156 11.20 -2.31 15.28
C LEU A 156 11.07 -1.75 16.69
N ILE A 157 10.05 -2.19 17.43
CA ILE A 157 9.73 -1.73 18.78
C ILE A 157 9.45 -2.96 19.64
N THR A 158 9.97 -2.97 20.86
CA THR A 158 9.66 -3.95 21.90
C THR A 158 9.48 -3.23 23.24
N ASN A 159 8.46 -3.60 24.01
CA ASN A 159 8.13 -2.96 25.30
C ASN A 159 8.09 -1.41 25.24
N GLY A 160 7.55 -0.87 24.14
CA GLY A 160 7.41 0.58 23.96
C GLY A 160 8.73 1.33 23.73
N VAL A 161 9.82 0.63 23.41
CA VAL A 161 11.10 1.23 23.04
C VAL A 161 11.61 0.67 21.71
N ALA A 162 12.37 1.49 20.97
CA ALA A 162 13.02 1.04 19.74
C ALA A 162 13.97 -0.13 20.04
N VAL A 163 14.04 -1.10 19.14
CA VAL A 163 15.04 -2.17 19.25
C VAL A 163 16.47 -1.62 19.08
N PRO A 164 17.51 -2.32 19.58
CA PRO A 164 18.89 -1.90 19.38
C PRO A 164 19.25 -1.71 17.91
N GLN A 165 20.12 -0.73 17.62
CA GLN A 165 20.56 -0.44 16.25
C GLN A 165 21.17 -1.66 15.56
N SER A 166 21.86 -2.54 16.32
CA SER A 166 22.41 -3.79 15.80
C SER A 166 21.37 -4.74 15.19
N ILE A 167 20.11 -4.69 15.61
CA ILE A 167 19.00 -5.43 14.99
C ILE A 167 18.57 -4.74 13.69
N LEU A 168 18.42 -3.42 13.71
CA LEU A 168 18.02 -2.64 12.52
C LEU A 168 19.04 -2.77 11.38
N ASP A 169 20.33 -2.79 11.71
CA ASP A 169 21.43 -2.90 10.74
C ASP A 169 21.47 -4.24 10.00
N THR A 170 20.78 -5.28 10.51
CA THR A 170 20.63 -6.57 9.79
C THR A 170 19.75 -6.45 8.54
N ASN A 171 18.97 -5.37 8.43
CA ASN A 171 18.15 -5.04 7.29
C ASN A 171 18.70 -3.79 6.60
N ALA A 172 19.58 -3.98 5.61
CA ALA A 172 20.14 -2.87 4.83
C ALA A 172 19.06 -1.97 4.18
N ASN A 173 17.88 -2.53 3.86
CA ASN A 173 16.77 -1.75 3.33
C ASN A 173 16.22 -0.75 4.36
N GLY A 174 16.44 -0.95 5.66
CA GLY A 174 15.99 -0.05 6.72
C GLY A 174 16.60 1.35 6.64
N SER A 175 17.80 1.45 6.07
CA SER A 175 18.55 2.69 5.83
C SER A 175 18.26 3.34 4.48
N VAL A 176 17.26 2.86 3.74
CA VAL A 176 16.82 3.41 2.45
C VAL A 176 15.33 3.76 2.52
N ARG A 177 14.92 4.88 1.92
CA ARG A 177 13.50 5.23 1.85
C ARG A 177 12.75 4.26 0.95
N ASN A 178 11.72 3.62 1.48
CA ASN A 178 10.87 2.68 0.77
C ASN A 178 9.41 2.81 1.24
N PRO A 179 8.43 2.37 0.44
CA PRO A 179 7.13 1.96 0.97
C PRO A 179 7.35 0.90 2.05
N ARG A 180 6.62 1.01 3.16
CA ARG A 180 6.75 0.14 4.33
C ARG A 180 5.40 -0.43 4.71
N GLN A 181 5.40 -1.70 5.09
CA GLN A 181 4.29 -2.38 5.74
C GLN A 181 4.76 -2.86 7.12
N VAL A 182 4.03 -2.52 8.17
CA VAL A 182 4.38 -2.88 9.55
C VAL A 182 3.13 -3.36 10.26
N ILE A 183 3.28 -4.39 11.07
CA ILE A 183 2.31 -4.77 12.10
C ILE A 183 2.86 -4.40 13.47
N GLY A 184 2.00 -3.88 14.33
CA GLY A 184 2.31 -3.56 15.71
C GLY A 184 1.15 -3.84 16.64
N GLN A 185 1.40 -3.64 17.92
CA GLN A 185 0.46 -3.93 18.99
C GLN A 185 0.60 -2.90 20.11
N MET A 186 -0.54 -2.41 20.59
CA MET A 186 -0.64 -1.52 21.74
C MET A 186 -0.70 -2.32 23.06
N ALA A 187 -0.56 -1.63 24.20
CA ALA A 187 -0.58 -2.27 25.53
C ALA A 187 -1.89 -3.03 25.82
N ASN A 188 -3.02 -2.54 25.27
CA ASN A 188 -4.33 -3.17 25.38
C ASN A 188 -4.56 -4.32 24.36
N LYS A 189 -3.50 -4.75 23.67
CA LYS A 189 -3.48 -5.74 22.58
C LYS A 189 -4.12 -5.31 21.27
N ASP A 190 -4.64 -4.08 21.16
CA ASP A 190 -5.11 -3.56 19.88
C ASP A 190 -3.99 -3.63 18.84
N LEU A 191 -4.34 -4.10 17.65
CA LEU A 191 -3.39 -4.27 16.57
C LEU A 191 -3.31 -2.99 15.74
N VAL A 192 -2.11 -2.69 15.29
CA VAL A 192 -1.80 -1.51 14.50
C VAL A 192 -1.14 -1.96 13.20
N PHE A 193 -1.62 -1.50 12.08
CA PHE A 193 -1.00 -1.70 10.78
C PHE A 193 -0.57 -0.35 10.24
N PHE A 194 0.71 -0.23 9.93
CA PHE A 194 1.26 0.98 9.34
C PHE A 194 1.66 0.70 7.90
N THR A 195 1.23 1.60 7.03
CA THR A 195 1.45 1.52 5.59
C THR A 195 1.88 2.91 5.12
N CYS A 196 3.01 3.02 4.44
CA CYS A 196 3.41 4.31 3.86
C CYS A 196 3.64 4.21 2.36
N GLU A 197 3.46 5.34 1.69
CA GLU A 197 3.88 5.49 0.31
C GLU A 197 5.39 5.39 0.17
N GLY A 198 5.88 5.30 -1.06
CA GLY A 198 7.30 5.44 -1.36
C GLY A 198 7.63 5.31 -2.84
N ARG A 199 8.87 5.64 -3.21
CA ARG A 199 9.39 5.57 -4.59
C ARG A 199 8.54 6.30 -5.64
N LYS A 200 7.86 7.37 -5.24
CA LYS A 200 7.01 8.20 -6.12
C LYS A 200 7.41 9.69 -6.01
N PRO A 201 7.06 10.52 -7.01
CA PRO A 201 7.19 11.96 -6.90
C PRO A 201 6.50 12.46 -5.63
N ASP A 202 7.20 13.30 -4.85
CA ASP A 202 6.74 13.85 -3.57
C ASP A 202 6.40 12.81 -2.48
N GLN A 203 6.82 11.55 -2.66
CA GLN A 203 6.54 10.40 -1.79
C GLN A 203 7.74 9.45 -1.83
N ALA A 204 8.87 9.85 -1.25
CA ALA A 204 10.11 9.08 -1.32
C ALA A 204 10.03 7.76 -0.54
N GLY A 205 9.23 7.72 0.53
CA GLY A 205 9.16 6.60 1.45
C GLY A 205 9.86 6.89 2.76
N MET A 206 9.87 5.89 3.64
CA MET A 206 10.37 6.04 5.01
C MET A 206 11.55 5.13 5.30
N PHE A 207 12.45 5.64 6.14
CA PHE A 207 13.45 4.83 6.84
C PHE A 207 12.79 4.09 8.01
N ASP A 208 13.43 3.05 8.53
CA ASP A 208 12.92 2.33 9.72
C ASP A 208 12.78 3.28 10.93
N LYS A 209 13.71 4.22 11.10
CA LYS A 209 13.67 5.24 12.17
C LYS A 209 12.46 6.17 12.08
N ASP A 210 12.01 6.51 10.87
CA ASP A 210 10.85 7.40 10.67
C ASP A 210 9.59 6.67 11.15
N VAL A 211 9.46 5.39 10.77
CA VAL A 211 8.34 4.53 11.20
C VAL A 211 8.35 4.30 12.71
N ILE A 212 9.51 3.99 13.30
CA ILE A 212 9.67 3.83 14.75
C ILE A 212 9.21 5.09 15.49
N ARG A 213 9.69 6.27 15.07
CA ARG A 213 9.31 7.55 15.67
C ARG A 213 7.79 7.74 15.66
N ILE A 214 7.15 7.51 14.51
CA ILE A 214 5.70 7.68 14.35
C ILE A 214 4.94 6.71 15.26
N LEU A 215 5.31 5.43 15.29
CA LEU A 215 4.60 4.41 16.07
C LEU A 215 4.79 4.59 17.58
N LEU A 216 5.99 4.99 18.03
CA LEU A 216 6.24 5.34 19.43
C LEU A 216 5.39 6.55 19.88
N ALA A 217 5.24 7.56 19.02
CA ALA A 217 4.36 8.70 19.29
C ALA A 217 2.87 8.31 19.38
N LYS A 218 2.50 7.10 18.94
CA LYS A 218 1.16 6.52 19.09
C LYS A 218 1.09 5.47 20.22
N ASN A 219 2.10 5.38 21.09
CA ASN A 219 2.20 4.45 22.22
C ASN A 219 2.17 2.96 21.83
N VAL A 220 2.60 2.63 20.60
CA VAL A 220 2.75 1.25 20.16
C VAL A 220 3.84 0.56 20.99
N GLN A 221 3.53 -0.63 21.52
CA GLN A 221 4.39 -1.37 22.44
C GLN A 221 5.26 -2.41 21.73
N PHE A 222 4.76 -2.97 20.64
CA PHE A 222 5.47 -3.91 19.79
C PHE A 222 5.27 -3.52 18.33
N ALA A 223 6.30 -3.59 17.50
CA ALA A 223 6.17 -3.39 16.06
C ALA A 223 7.17 -4.28 15.31
N TYR A 224 6.77 -4.75 14.13
CA TYR A 224 7.52 -5.68 13.30
C TYR A 224 7.35 -5.34 11.82
N MET A 225 8.47 -5.25 11.10
CA MET A 225 8.51 -4.91 9.68
C MET A 225 8.15 -6.12 8.81
N LEU A 226 7.02 -6.01 8.10
CA LEU A 226 6.53 -6.97 7.10
C LEU A 226 7.18 -6.70 5.74
N ASP A 227 6.83 -7.50 4.72
CA ASP A 227 7.33 -7.23 3.37
C ASP A 227 6.92 -5.83 2.87
N GLY A 228 7.85 -5.11 2.27
CA GLY A 228 7.67 -3.71 1.89
C GLY A 228 7.89 -3.48 0.41
N GLY A 229 8.29 -2.25 0.05
CA GLY A 229 8.54 -1.91 -1.35
C GLY A 229 7.28 -2.12 -2.19
N GLY A 230 7.43 -2.77 -3.35
CA GLY A 230 6.30 -2.98 -4.27
C GLY A 230 5.26 -3.96 -3.77
N SER A 231 5.56 -4.72 -2.72
CA SER A 231 4.59 -5.61 -2.07
C SER A 231 3.65 -4.87 -1.11
N THR A 232 3.95 -3.62 -0.76
CA THR A 232 3.21 -2.84 0.24
C THR A 232 1.78 -2.60 -0.24
N GLU A 233 0.82 -3.27 0.38
CA GLU A 233 -0.59 -3.18 0.02
C GLU A 233 -1.45 -3.31 1.27
N THR A 234 -2.37 -2.36 1.46
CA THR A 234 -3.42 -2.45 2.48
C THR A 234 -4.78 -2.22 1.87
N VAL A 235 -5.67 -3.19 2.04
CA VAL A 235 -7.02 -3.19 1.48
C VAL A 235 -8.03 -3.21 2.62
N ILE A 236 -9.02 -2.31 2.54
CA ILE A 236 -10.10 -2.21 3.50
C ILE A 236 -11.42 -2.20 2.74
N ARG A 237 -12.25 -3.23 2.95
CA ARG A 237 -13.55 -3.39 2.31
C ARG A 237 -13.48 -3.17 0.79
N GLY A 238 -12.54 -3.87 0.13
CA GLY A 238 -12.28 -3.76 -1.32
C GLY A 238 -11.45 -2.55 -1.76
N HIS A 239 -11.20 -1.57 -0.89
CA HIS A 239 -10.44 -0.36 -1.22
C HIS A 239 -8.97 -0.47 -0.84
N LEU A 240 -8.09 -0.40 -1.84
CA LEU A 240 -6.67 -0.17 -1.60
C LEU A 240 -6.43 1.24 -1.03
N LEU A 241 -5.62 1.33 0.02
CA LEU A 241 -5.30 2.59 0.71
C LEU A 241 -4.16 3.36 0.04
N ASN A 242 -3.03 2.68 -0.22
CA ASN A 242 -1.85 3.24 -0.86
C ASN A 242 -1.91 3.06 -2.38
N THR A 243 -1.05 3.75 -3.12
CA THR A 243 -0.88 3.43 -4.55
C THR A 243 0.17 2.33 -4.71
N PRO A 244 -0.03 1.38 -5.65
CA PRO A 244 1.04 0.49 -6.07
C PRO A 244 2.21 1.28 -6.69
N ILE A 245 3.35 0.61 -6.84
CA ILE A 245 4.53 1.19 -7.51
C ILE A 245 5.00 0.38 -8.72
N ASP A 246 4.53 -0.86 -8.85
CA ASP A 246 4.86 -1.70 -10.00
C ASP A 246 4.07 -1.23 -11.22
N ASP A 247 4.66 -1.42 -12.40
CA ASP A 247 4.11 -0.95 -13.67
C ASP A 247 3.63 0.51 -13.58
N LYS A 248 4.51 1.43 -13.17
CA LYS A 248 4.22 2.87 -13.02
C LYS A 248 3.03 3.20 -12.10
N GLY A 249 2.70 2.29 -11.18
CA GLY A 249 1.62 2.44 -10.23
C GLY A 249 0.26 1.89 -10.68
N PHE A 250 0.21 1.14 -11.78
CA PHE A 250 -1.01 0.48 -12.28
C PHE A 250 -1.19 -0.95 -11.74
N THR A 251 -0.09 -1.60 -11.34
CA THR A 251 -0.11 -3.01 -10.96
C THR A 251 0.11 -3.18 -9.46
N GLU A 252 -0.90 -3.74 -8.80
CA GLU A 252 -0.76 -4.35 -7.48
C GLU A 252 0.07 -5.63 -7.61
N ARG A 253 1.12 -5.73 -6.78
CA ARG A 253 2.05 -6.85 -6.87
C ARG A 253 1.39 -8.11 -6.34
N PRO A 254 1.41 -9.21 -7.11
CA PRO A 254 1.03 -10.50 -6.56
C PRO A 254 1.97 -10.92 -5.42
N VAL A 255 1.39 -11.21 -4.25
CA VAL A 255 2.08 -11.71 -3.05
C VAL A 255 1.48 -13.05 -2.60
N PRO A 256 2.25 -13.91 -1.92
CA PRO A 256 1.79 -15.27 -1.61
C PRO A 256 0.99 -15.43 -0.32
N ASP A 257 1.10 -14.49 0.63
CA ASP A 257 0.43 -14.61 1.91
C ASP A 257 -0.01 -13.27 2.51
N PHE A 258 -1.02 -13.36 3.37
CA PHE A 258 -1.81 -12.22 3.82
C PHE A 258 -2.08 -12.31 5.32
N LEU A 259 -2.14 -11.15 5.97
CA LEU A 259 -2.75 -10.99 7.29
C LEU A 259 -4.07 -10.24 7.13
N TYR A 260 -5.14 -10.73 7.76
CA TYR A 260 -6.47 -10.20 7.51
C TYR A 260 -7.43 -10.35 8.69
N PHE A 261 -8.52 -9.57 8.61
CA PHE A 261 -9.70 -9.72 9.47
C PHE A 261 -10.93 -9.90 8.59
N SER A 262 -11.78 -10.84 8.98
CA SER A 262 -13.09 -11.06 8.36
C SER A 262 -14.11 -11.40 9.43
N LYS A 263 -15.36 -11.06 9.17
CA LYS A 263 -16.51 -11.52 9.94
C LYS A 263 -17.10 -12.72 9.22
N GLU A 264 -17.58 -13.71 9.98
CA GLU A 264 -18.38 -14.77 9.36
C GLU A 264 -19.70 -14.17 8.90
N MET A 265 -20.03 -14.35 7.62
CA MET A 265 -21.29 -13.91 7.05
C MET A 265 -22.35 -14.95 7.38
N GLN A 266 -23.41 -14.54 8.07
CA GLN A 266 -24.42 -15.46 8.59
C GLN A 266 -25.71 -15.40 7.76
N ILE A 267 -25.96 -14.29 7.08
CA ILE A 267 -27.18 -14.07 6.30
C ILE A 267 -26.88 -13.62 4.86
N PRO A 268 -27.75 -13.92 3.88
CA PRO A 268 -27.54 -13.52 2.48
C PRO A 268 -27.28 -12.02 2.28
N ARG A 269 -27.90 -11.15 3.09
CA ARG A 269 -27.66 -9.70 3.09
C ARG A 269 -26.19 -9.34 3.34
N ASP A 270 -25.47 -10.09 4.17
CA ASP A 270 -24.05 -9.84 4.43
C ASP A 270 -23.20 -10.08 3.17
N ILE A 271 -23.58 -11.11 2.41
CA ILE A 271 -22.94 -11.44 1.13
C ILE A 271 -23.19 -10.32 0.13
N ASP A 272 -24.42 -9.82 0.02
CA ASP A 272 -24.77 -8.70 -0.88
C ASP A 272 -23.98 -7.43 -0.52
N LEU A 273 -23.88 -7.09 0.77
CA LEU A 273 -23.09 -5.94 1.23
C LEU A 273 -21.59 -6.11 0.93
N ALA A 274 -21.05 -7.32 1.08
CA ALA A 274 -19.66 -7.59 0.75
C ALA A 274 -19.39 -7.41 -0.75
N ASN A 275 -20.28 -7.93 -1.61
CA ASN A 275 -20.17 -7.79 -3.06
C ASN A 275 -20.27 -6.32 -3.50
N ILE A 276 -21.16 -5.52 -2.89
CA ILE A 276 -21.25 -4.07 -3.17
C ILE A 276 -19.93 -3.36 -2.85
N HIS A 277 -19.29 -3.69 -1.73
CA HIS A 277 -18.01 -3.07 -1.38
C HIS A 277 -16.87 -3.49 -2.32
N GLU A 278 -16.87 -4.73 -2.78
CA GLU A 278 -16.01 -5.19 -3.86
C GLU A 278 -16.21 -4.36 -5.13
N ASP A 279 -17.45 -4.18 -5.59
CA ASP A 279 -17.77 -3.37 -6.78
C ASP A 279 -17.27 -1.93 -6.64
N ILE A 280 -17.51 -1.28 -5.48
CA ILE A 280 -17.01 0.09 -5.23
C ILE A 280 -15.47 0.09 -5.22
N GLY A 281 -14.85 -0.96 -4.67
CA GLY A 281 -13.41 -1.19 -4.72
C GLY A 281 -12.86 -1.22 -6.15
N GLU A 282 -13.50 -1.98 -7.04
CA GLU A 282 -13.14 -2.05 -8.45
C GLU A 282 -13.36 -0.73 -9.19
N VAL A 283 -14.49 -0.06 -8.94
CA VAL A 283 -14.78 1.25 -9.52
C VAL A 283 -13.71 2.27 -9.12
N LYS A 284 -13.33 2.28 -7.83
CA LYS A 284 -12.22 3.11 -7.36
C LYS A 284 -10.91 2.75 -8.05
N LYS A 285 -10.60 1.46 -8.23
CA LYS A 285 -9.41 1.03 -8.98
C LYS A 285 -9.41 1.60 -10.40
N LYS A 286 -10.52 1.41 -11.14
CA LYS A 286 -10.66 1.92 -12.50
C LYS A 286 -10.53 3.44 -12.54
N LEU A 287 -11.05 4.16 -11.54
CA LEU A 287 -10.89 5.61 -11.40
C LEU A 287 -9.42 6.00 -11.15
N ASP A 288 -8.72 5.32 -10.24
CA ASP A 288 -7.31 5.57 -9.94
C ASP A 288 -6.44 5.26 -11.18
N ASP A 289 -6.67 4.13 -11.85
CA ASP A 289 -6.01 3.74 -13.10
C ASP A 289 -6.30 4.75 -14.22
N THR A 290 -7.53 5.24 -14.33
CA THR A 290 -7.87 6.29 -15.32
C THR A 290 -7.14 7.58 -14.98
N THR A 291 -7.11 7.98 -13.71
CA THR A 291 -6.42 9.20 -13.27
C THR A 291 -4.91 9.12 -13.56
N ASN A 292 -4.31 7.94 -13.35
CA ASN A 292 -2.91 7.67 -13.67
C ASN A 292 -2.67 7.62 -15.19
N SER A 293 -3.59 7.06 -15.97
CA SER A 293 -3.48 6.91 -17.44
C SER A 293 -3.69 8.21 -18.20
N VAL A 294 -4.57 9.08 -17.71
CA VAL A 294 -4.89 10.35 -18.38
C VAL A 294 -3.70 11.30 -18.35
N GLY A 295 -2.73 11.12 -17.45
CA GLY A 295 -1.58 11.99 -17.37
C GLY A 295 -1.99 13.42 -17.00
N MET A 296 -1.62 13.86 -15.81
CA MET A 296 -1.42 15.28 -15.49
C MET A 296 -2.55 16.28 -15.77
N PHE A 297 -3.52 16.24 -14.86
CA PHE A 297 -3.73 17.44 -14.06
C PHE A 297 -3.08 17.22 -12.70
N SER A 298 -1.76 17.43 -12.61
CA SER A 298 -1.10 17.45 -11.30
C SER A 298 -1.79 18.52 -10.45
N ARG A 299 -2.24 18.19 -9.24
CA ARG A 299 -2.80 19.17 -8.29
C ARG A 299 -1.83 20.34 -8.04
N THR A 300 -0.54 20.11 -8.26
CA THR A 300 0.54 21.09 -8.15
C THR A 300 1.31 21.13 -9.46
N VAL A 301 1.47 22.30 -10.08
CA VAL A 301 2.20 22.45 -11.35
C VAL A 301 3.65 21.93 -11.20
N LYS A 302 4.08 20.99 -12.05
CA LYS A 302 5.46 20.48 -12.06
C LYS A 302 6.39 21.50 -12.73
N VAL A 303 7.28 22.13 -11.95
CA VAL A 303 8.29 23.06 -12.48
C VAL A 303 9.55 22.29 -12.89
N VAL A 304 10.00 22.44 -14.14
CA VAL A 304 11.14 21.71 -14.71
C VAL A 304 12.21 22.66 -15.23
N LYS A 305 13.45 22.16 -15.26
CA LYS A 305 14.63 22.91 -15.74
C LYS A 305 15.13 22.46 -17.12
N ASP A 306 14.58 21.38 -17.66
CA ASP A 306 14.91 20.88 -18.99
C ASP A 306 13.66 20.27 -19.63
N LEU A 307 13.22 20.86 -20.74
CA LEU A 307 12.08 20.37 -21.52
C LEU A 307 12.47 19.22 -22.45
N ASN A 308 13.76 19.04 -22.74
CA ASN A 308 14.22 18.01 -23.67
C ASN A 308 14.25 16.63 -23.02
N SER A 309 14.47 16.56 -21.71
CA SER A 309 14.59 15.33 -20.93
C SER A 309 13.25 14.85 -20.34
N LEU A 310 12.12 15.37 -20.83
CA LEU A 310 10.81 14.97 -20.33
C LEU A 310 10.45 13.57 -20.81
N GLU A 311 10.17 12.68 -19.86
CA GLU A 311 9.86 11.28 -20.14
C GLU A 311 8.38 10.95 -20.00
N ASP A 312 7.65 11.68 -19.14
CA ASP A 312 6.23 11.44 -18.90
C ASP A 312 5.38 12.50 -19.62
N SER A 313 4.30 12.06 -20.29
CA SER A 313 3.26 12.97 -20.77
C SER A 313 2.84 13.92 -19.64
N GLY A 314 2.71 15.19 -19.99
CA GLY A 314 2.96 16.35 -19.11
C GLY A 314 2.13 17.60 -19.29
N ILE A 315 1.73 18.29 -18.20
CA ILE A 315 1.62 19.76 -18.20
C ILE A 315 2.69 20.20 -17.22
N TYR A 316 3.67 20.88 -17.76
CA TYR A 316 4.85 21.35 -17.04
C TYR A 316 4.89 22.87 -17.04
N TRP A 317 5.60 23.43 -16.08
CA TRP A 317 6.02 24.82 -16.10
C TRP A 317 7.53 24.87 -16.18
N CYS A 318 8.09 25.82 -16.93
CA CYS A 318 9.52 26.09 -16.87
C CYS A 318 9.77 27.59 -16.90
N ASP A 319 10.87 27.98 -16.25
CA ASP A 319 11.35 29.35 -16.35
C ASP A 319 12.05 29.58 -17.70
N ARG A 320 12.34 30.85 -17.97
CA ARG A 320 13.02 31.28 -19.20
C ARG A 320 14.44 30.75 -19.39
N ASN A 321 15.05 30.17 -18.35
CA ASN A 321 16.42 29.66 -18.36
C ASN A 321 16.45 28.13 -18.51
N ALA A 322 15.30 27.47 -18.53
CA ALA A 322 15.24 26.02 -18.71
C ALA A 322 15.77 25.60 -20.09
N ALA A 323 16.41 24.44 -20.15
CA ALA A 323 16.91 23.91 -21.40
C ALA A 323 15.75 23.55 -22.34
N GLY A 324 15.93 23.84 -23.63
CA GLY A 324 14.94 23.52 -24.65
C GLY A 324 13.69 24.40 -24.64
N VAL A 325 13.69 25.55 -23.97
CA VAL A 325 12.58 26.52 -24.07
C VAL A 325 12.46 27.12 -25.47
N PRO A 326 11.24 27.49 -25.92
CA PRO A 326 11.06 28.13 -27.23
C PRO A 326 11.83 29.45 -27.36
N ASN A 327 11.88 30.25 -26.31
CA ASN A 327 12.77 31.41 -26.20
C ASN A 327 13.07 31.75 -24.74
N ALA A 328 14.13 32.52 -24.52
CA ALA A 328 14.58 32.95 -23.20
C ALA A 328 13.88 34.24 -22.69
N ASN A 329 12.84 34.72 -23.39
CA ASN A 329 12.09 35.91 -22.99
C ASN A 329 10.89 35.56 -22.09
N ASN A 330 10.37 34.34 -22.18
CA ASN A 330 9.16 33.91 -21.48
C ASN A 330 9.43 32.75 -20.52
N SER A 331 8.59 32.66 -19.49
CA SER A 331 8.33 31.37 -18.85
C SER A 331 7.25 30.64 -19.65
N TRP A 332 7.20 29.32 -19.56
CA TRP A 332 6.30 28.53 -20.41
C TRP A 332 5.51 27.52 -19.61
N ALA A 333 4.21 27.45 -19.87
CA ALA A 333 3.43 26.26 -19.61
C ALA A 333 3.54 25.34 -20.83
N VAL A 334 3.88 24.08 -20.63
CA VAL A 334 4.17 23.14 -21.71
C VAL A 334 3.31 21.89 -21.56
N LEU A 335 2.44 21.64 -22.53
CA LEU A 335 1.80 20.34 -22.72
C LEU A 335 2.79 19.44 -23.47
N HIS A 336 3.19 18.33 -22.87
CA HIS A 336 4.06 17.33 -23.44
C HIS A 336 3.28 16.03 -23.63
N ILE A 337 3.31 15.44 -24.81
CA ILE A 337 2.65 14.18 -25.11
C ILE A 337 3.70 13.24 -25.66
N ARG A 338 3.97 12.15 -24.95
CA ARG A 338 4.88 11.08 -25.40
C ARG A 338 4.06 9.87 -25.81
N HIS A 339 4.20 9.49 -27.07
CA HIS A 339 3.62 8.26 -27.61
C HIS A 339 4.59 7.08 -27.45
N SER A 340 5.88 7.31 -27.65
CA SER A 340 6.93 6.30 -27.44
C SER A 340 8.29 6.95 -27.16
N ASP A 341 9.31 6.14 -26.91
CA ASP A 341 10.67 6.64 -26.65
C ASP A 341 11.24 7.51 -27.76
N ALA A 342 10.76 7.35 -28.99
CA ALA A 342 11.20 8.12 -30.14
C ALA A 342 10.19 9.18 -30.59
N ASN A 343 8.95 9.14 -30.10
CA ASN A 343 7.86 9.99 -30.58
C ASN A 343 7.23 10.76 -29.43
N ALA A 344 7.52 12.05 -29.38
CA ALA A 344 6.90 13.00 -28.48
C ALA A 344 6.58 14.32 -29.18
N MET A 345 5.63 15.05 -28.62
CA MET A 345 5.22 16.39 -29.04
C MET A 345 5.18 17.31 -27.83
N GLN A 346 5.46 18.60 -28.06
CA GLN A 346 5.25 19.64 -27.07
C GLN A 346 4.48 20.82 -27.68
N LEU A 347 3.58 21.39 -26.88
CA LEU A 347 2.89 22.65 -27.13
C LEU A 347 3.21 23.60 -25.97
N GLY A 348 3.81 24.75 -26.27
CA GLY A 348 4.21 25.78 -25.33
C GLY A 348 3.26 26.97 -25.36
N ILE A 349 2.74 27.32 -24.20
CA ILE A 349 1.94 28.53 -23.93
C ILE A 349 2.84 29.53 -23.21
N PRO A 350 3.11 30.70 -23.80
CA PRO A 350 4.00 31.69 -23.21
C PRO A 350 3.30 32.38 -22.03
N TYR A 351 4.05 32.57 -20.94
CA TYR A 351 3.68 33.42 -19.83
C TYR A 351 4.70 34.55 -19.69
N ASN A 352 4.21 35.78 -19.85
CA ASN A 352 5.00 37.00 -19.77
C ASN A 352 4.17 38.17 -19.23
N GLN A 353 4.83 39.28 -18.90
CA GLN A 353 4.17 40.51 -18.44
C GLN A 353 3.87 41.50 -19.59
N ASN A 354 4.46 41.31 -20.77
CA ASN A 354 4.39 42.26 -21.89
C ASN A 354 3.79 41.59 -23.13
N THR A 355 2.78 42.18 -23.76
CA THR A 355 1.90 41.55 -24.77
C THR A 355 2.55 41.07 -26.09
N ASN A 356 3.87 41.16 -26.28
CA ASN A 356 4.53 40.99 -27.59
C ASN A 356 5.63 39.90 -27.68
N SER A 357 5.68 38.91 -26.79
CA SER A 357 6.82 37.98 -26.75
C SER A 357 6.57 36.58 -27.35
N GLY A 358 5.69 36.48 -28.34
CA GLY A 358 5.46 35.25 -29.12
C GLY A 358 4.17 34.53 -28.76
N GLY A 359 3.54 33.91 -29.76
CA GLY A 359 2.31 33.11 -29.60
C GLY A 359 2.60 31.67 -29.21
N LEU A 360 1.56 30.84 -29.24
CA LEU A 360 1.68 29.38 -29.02
C LEU A 360 2.79 28.79 -29.90
N GLN A 361 3.59 27.90 -29.31
CA GLN A 361 4.70 27.23 -29.98
C GLN A 361 4.49 25.72 -29.96
N MET A 362 4.93 25.02 -31.00
CA MET A 362 4.94 23.55 -31.00
C MET A 362 6.29 22.99 -31.45
N ARG A 363 6.61 21.78 -31.00
CA ARG A 363 7.69 20.96 -31.55
C ARG A 363 7.40 19.47 -31.38
N ARG A 364 8.18 18.62 -32.04
CA ARG A 364 8.14 17.17 -31.88
C ARG A 364 9.55 16.58 -31.92
N THR A 365 9.69 15.31 -31.57
CA THR A 365 10.93 14.57 -31.78
C THR A 365 11.03 14.03 -33.21
N ASN A 366 12.26 13.82 -33.67
CA ASN A 366 12.56 13.01 -34.84
C ASN A 366 12.54 11.52 -34.43
N ALA A 367 11.66 10.73 -35.04
CA ALA A 367 11.51 9.31 -34.71
C ALA A 367 12.78 8.47 -34.95
N ALA A 368 13.68 8.91 -35.84
CA ALA A 368 14.91 8.18 -36.14
C ALA A 368 16.04 8.53 -35.15
N THR A 369 16.23 9.82 -34.83
CA THR A 369 17.36 10.28 -33.99
C THR A 369 16.98 10.49 -32.53
N LYS A 370 15.68 10.50 -32.21
CA LYS A 370 15.10 10.88 -30.90
C LYS A 370 15.36 12.33 -30.48
N GLU A 371 15.96 13.14 -31.35
CA GLU A 371 16.25 14.54 -31.07
C GLU A 371 15.01 15.42 -31.27
N TRP A 372 14.93 16.53 -30.54
CA TRP A 372 13.87 17.52 -30.70
C TRP A 372 14.10 18.37 -31.95
N TYR A 373 13.06 18.52 -32.77
CA TYR A 373 13.03 19.60 -33.74
C TYR A 373 12.94 20.96 -33.05
N SER A 374 13.38 22.01 -33.74
CA SER A 374 13.19 23.40 -33.31
C SER A 374 11.70 23.70 -33.07
N TRP A 375 11.46 24.58 -32.10
CA TRP A 375 10.14 25.16 -31.89
C TRP A 375 9.70 25.97 -33.11
N ARG A 376 8.40 25.91 -33.40
CA ARG A 376 7.76 26.71 -34.44
C ARG A 376 6.47 27.33 -33.92
N PRO A 377 6.08 28.52 -34.41
CA PRO A 377 4.75 29.07 -34.15
C PRO A 377 3.65 28.12 -34.59
N MET A 378 2.56 28.11 -33.84
CA MET A 378 1.32 27.42 -34.19
C MET A 378 0.40 28.28 -35.04
#